data_AF-G1K077-F1
#
_entry.id   AF-G1K077-F1
#
_cell.length_a   1.000
_cell.length_b   1.000
_cell.length_c   1.000
_cell.angle_alpha   90.00
_cell.angle_beta   90.00
_cell.angle_gamma   90.00
#
_symmetry.space_group_name_H-M   'P 1'
#
loop_
_entity.id
_entity.type
_entity.pdbx_description
1 polymer ?
#
loop_
_entity_poly.entity_id
_entity_poly.type
_entity_poly.pdbx_seq_one_letter_code
_entity_poly.pdbx_strand_id
1 'polypeptide(L)'
;MKRNTLVTSSRRKNRKRHFTAPSHIRRRLMSAPLSKELRQKYNVRTMPVRKDDEVQVVRGHYKGQQVGKVIQVYRKKYVIYIERIQREKANGATAYVG
;
A
#
# COMPACT_ATOMS: atom_id res chain seq x y z
N MET A 1 -5.31 -3.29 -27.93
CA MET A 1 -6.67 -2.88 -27.50
C MET A 1 -7.29 -4.01 -26.68
N LYS A 2 -8.13 -3.72 -25.68
CA LYS A 2 -8.79 -4.78 -24.89
C LYS A 2 -9.83 -5.51 -25.74
N ARG A 3 -9.80 -6.85 -25.77
CA ARG A 3 -10.72 -7.68 -26.59
C ARG A 3 -12.03 -8.08 -25.90
N ASN A 4 -12.03 -8.21 -24.56
CA ASN A 4 -13.23 -8.60 -23.80
C ASN A 4 -14.21 -7.42 -23.66
N THR A 5 -15.43 -7.56 -24.14
CA THR A 5 -16.48 -6.52 -24.13
C THR A 5 -17.08 -6.27 -22.73
N LEU A 6 -17.09 -7.29 -21.84
CA LEU A 6 -17.67 -7.19 -20.49
C LEU A 6 -16.81 -6.36 -19.53
N VAL A 7 -15.52 -6.25 -19.81
CA VAL A 7 -14.63 -5.38 -19.02
C VAL A 7 -14.87 -3.95 -19.50
N THR A 8 -14.93 -2.98 -18.59
CA THR A 8 -15.14 -1.56 -18.97
C THR A 8 -13.81 -0.81 -19.12
N SER A 9 -13.73 0.10 -20.09
CA SER A 9 -12.65 1.11 -20.21
C SER A 9 -13.09 2.49 -19.69
N SER A 10 -14.35 2.63 -19.25
CA SER A 10 -14.89 3.91 -18.79
C SER A 10 -14.21 4.37 -17.50
N ARG A 11 -13.62 5.57 -17.54
CA ARG A 11 -12.99 6.23 -16.38
C ARG A 11 -13.94 6.35 -15.20
N ARG A 12 -15.21 6.71 -15.44
CA ARG A 12 -16.25 6.84 -14.39
C ARG A 12 -16.48 5.53 -13.65
N LYS A 13 -16.66 4.42 -14.38
CA LYS A 13 -16.91 3.09 -13.80
C LYS A 13 -15.69 2.59 -13.01
N ASN A 14 -14.48 2.77 -13.53
CA ASN A 14 -13.25 2.36 -12.85
C ASN A 14 -12.99 3.15 -11.56
N ARG A 15 -13.20 4.47 -11.57
CA ARG A 15 -13.08 5.31 -10.37
C ARG A 15 -14.10 4.92 -9.31
N LYS A 16 -15.37 4.73 -9.69
CA LYS A 16 -16.41 4.26 -8.77
C LYS A 16 -15.98 2.96 -8.10
N ARG A 17 -15.56 1.95 -8.89
CA ARG A 17 -15.09 0.65 -8.39
C ARG A 17 -13.93 0.77 -7.41
N HIS A 18 -12.97 1.66 -7.64
CA HIS A 18 -11.82 1.86 -6.75
C HIS A 18 -12.23 2.50 -5.41
N PHE A 19 -12.95 3.62 -5.44
CA PHE A 19 -13.27 4.35 -4.20
C PHE A 19 -14.35 3.67 -3.36
N THR A 20 -15.30 2.96 -3.98
CA THR A 20 -16.37 2.23 -3.27
C THR A 20 -16.04 0.77 -3.01
N ALA A 21 -14.79 0.34 -3.21
CA ALA A 21 -14.39 -1.06 -3.00
C ALA A 21 -14.62 -1.51 -1.53
N PRO A 22 -15.16 -2.71 -1.28
CA PRO A 22 -15.24 -3.31 0.04
C PRO A 22 -13.86 -3.71 0.57
N SER A 23 -13.74 -3.93 1.89
CA SER A 23 -12.46 -4.14 2.60
C SER A 23 -11.60 -5.26 2.02
N HIS A 24 -12.21 -6.41 1.66
CA HIS A 24 -11.47 -7.54 1.10
C HIS A 24 -10.91 -7.24 -0.31
N ILE A 25 -11.58 -6.41 -1.11
CA ILE A 25 -11.07 -5.93 -2.39
C ILE A 25 -9.96 -4.90 -2.17
N ARG A 26 -10.15 -3.96 -1.22
CA ARG A 26 -9.11 -2.97 -0.87
C ARG A 26 -7.83 -3.63 -0.40
N ARG A 27 -7.91 -4.75 0.33
CA ARG A 27 -6.74 -5.57 0.70
C ARG A 27 -5.94 -5.98 -0.53
N ARG A 28 -6.59 -6.44 -1.61
CA ARG A 28 -5.90 -6.84 -2.84
C ARG A 28 -5.35 -5.63 -3.60
N LEU A 29 -6.06 -4.51 -3.60
CA LEU A 29 -5.59 -3.26 -4.22
C LEU A 29 -4.36 -2.68 -3.51
N MET A 30 -4.29 -2.82 -2.19
CA MET A 30 -3.16 -2.39 -1.36
C MET A 30 -2.07 -3.48 -1.28
N SER A 31 -1.51 -3.84 -2.45
CA SER A 31 -0.39 -4.77 -2.58
C SER A 31 0.92 -4.05 -2.84
N ALA A 32 2.02 -4.59 -2.29
CA ALA A 32 3.38 -4.09 -2.50
C ALA A 32 4.25 -5.12 -3.26
N PRO A 33 5.25 -4.66 -4.04
CA PRO A 33 6.24 -5.55 -4.64
C PRO A 33 7.17 -6.16 -3.59
N LEU A 34 7.51 -7.44 -3.77
CA LEU A 34 8.50 -8.12 -2.94
C LEU A 34 9.94 -7.71 -3.33
N SER A 35 10.88 -7.88 -2.39
CA SER A 35 12.33 -7.74 -2.62
C SER A 35 12.83 -8.81 -3.61
N LYS A 36 14.02 -8.61 -4.19
CA LYS A 36 14.58 -9.56 -5.18
C LYS A 36 14.75 -10.96 -4.58
N GLU A 37 15.22 -11.05 -3.34
CA GLU A 37 15.40 -12.30 -2.59
C GLU A 37 14.06 -13.02 -2.38
N LEU A 38 13.03 -12.30 -1.91
CA LEU A 38 11.70 -12.88 -1.69
C LEU A 38 11.03 -13.29 -3.01
N ARG A 39 11.27 -12.55 -4.09
CA ARG A 39 10.80 -12.95 -5.44
C ARG A 39 11.46 -14.23 -5.89
N GLN A 40 12.76 -14.40 -5.68
CA GLN A 40 13.46 -15.64 -6.06
C GLN A 40 12.99 -16.82 -5.21
N LYS A 41 12.78 -16.62 -3.91
CA LYS A 41 12.32 -17.66 -2.98
C LYS A 41 10.89 -18.13 -3.26
N TYR A 42 9.95 -17.21 -3.48
CA TYR A 42 8.52 -17.53 -3.59
C TYR A 42 7.98 -17.48 -5.03
N ASN A 43 8.77 -17.02 -5.99
CA ASN A 43 8.37 -16.83 -7.40
C ASN A 43 7.11 -15.95 -7.58
N VAL A 44 6.88 -14.99 -6.67
CA VAL A 44 5.73 -14.07 -6.69
C VAL A 44 6.23 -12.63 -6.75
N ARG A 45 5.64 -11.80 -7.62
CA ARG A 45 6.06 -10.39 -7.80
C ARG A 45 5.56 -9.46 -6.70
N THR A 46 4.31 -9.62 -6.27
CA THR A 46 3.61 -8.68 -5.36
C THR A 46 2.73 -9.42 -4.37
N MET A 47 2.60 -8.91 -3.15
CA MET A 47 1.73 -9.46 -2.11
C MET A 47 0.91 -8.35 -1.43
N PRO A 48 -0.33 -8.63 -0.98
CA PRO A 48 -1.11 -7.73 -0.13
C PRO A 48 -0.38 -7.42 1.17
N VAL A 49 -0.27 -6.13 1.53
CA VAL A 49 0.43 -5.72 2.75
C VAL A 49 -0.38 -6.11 3.99
N ARG A 50 0.30 -6.61 5.02
CA ARG A 50 -0.25 -6.97 6.32
C ARG A 50 0.42 -6.18 7.45
N LYS A 51 -0.24 -6.19 8.61
CA LYS A 51 0.39 -5.75 9.86
C LYS A 51 1.57 -6.66 10.14
N ASP A 52 2.62 -6.10 10.72
CA ASP A 52 3.85 -6.78 11.12
C ASP A 52 4.79 -7.19 9.97
N ASP A 53 4.46 -6.84 8.72
CA ASP A 53 5.39 -6.96 7.59
C ASP A 53 6.53 -5.93 7.71
N GLU A 54 7.75 -6.32 7.33
CA GLU A 54 8.88 -5.40 7.15
C GLU A 54 8.87 -4.79 5.75
N VAL A 55 8.89 -3.46 5.66
CA VAL A 55 8.76 -2.73 4.40
C VAL A 55 9.79 -1.62 4.27
N GLN A 56 10.18 -1.35 3.02
CA GLN A 56 11.06 -0.24 2.68
C GLN A 56 10.32 0.77 1.78
N VAL A 57 10.48 2.05 2.06
CA VAL A 57 9.91 3.13 1.23
C VAL A 57 10.81 3.39 0.02
N VAL A 58 10.25 3.21 -1.17
CA VAL A 58 10.97 3.33 -2.45
C VAL A 58 10.86 4.72 -3.08
N ARG A 59 9.83 5.49 -2.73
CA ARG A 59 9.53 6.82 -3.31
C ARG A 59 9.01 7.78 -2.23
N GLY A 60 9.15 9.08 -2.46
CA GLY A 60 8.70 10.14 -1.55
C GLY A 60 9.81 10.61 -0.59
N HIS A 61 9.44 11.47 0.35
CA HIS A 61 10.38 12.11 1.28
C HIS A 61 11.15 11.11 2.14
N TYR A 62 10.50 10.02 2.55
CA TYR A 62 11.08 8.97 3.40
C TYR A 62 11.79 7.86 2.59
N LYS A 63 12.11 8.11 1.30
CA LYS A 63 12.82 7.14 0.46
C LYS A 63 14.21 6.85 1.04
N GLY A 64 14.59 5.57 1.07
CA GLY A 64 15.94 5.16 1.47
C GLY A 64 16.18 5.21 2.98
N GLN A 65 15.18 5.58 3.79
CA GLN A 65 15.20 5.27 5.20
C GLN A 65 15.23 3.75 5.43
N GLN A 66 15.70 3.37 6.62
CA GLN A 66 15.77 1.98 7.04
C GLN A 66 14.40 1.28 6.88
N VAL A 67 14.48 -0.04 6.73
CA VAL A 67 13.30 -0.91 6.75
C VAL A 67 12.53 -0.67 8.04
N GLY A 68 11.20 -0.53 7.91
CA GLY A 68 10.31 -0.30 9.05
C GLY A 68 9.20 -1.33 9.07
N LYS A 69 8.73 -1.67 10.26
CA LYS A 69 7.62 -2.60 10.45
C LYS A 69 6.28 -1.91 10.21
N VAL A 70 5.33 -2.59 9.57
CA VAL A 70 3.98 -2.06 9.39
C VAL A 70 3.20 -2.14 10.71
N ILE A 71 2.85 -0.98 11.26
CA ILE A 71 2.06 -0.86 12.50
C ILE A 71 0.57 -1.07 12.22
N GLN A 72 0.07 -0.46 11.14
CA GLN A 72 -1.35 -0.50 10.81
C GLN A 72 -1.60 -0.31 9.31
N VAL A 73 -2.55 -1.07 8.77
CA VAL A 73 -3.04 -0.91 7.40
C VAL A 73 -4.42 -0.25 7.43
N TYR A 74 -4.48 1.06 7.15
CA TYR A 74 -5.73 1.81 7.16
C TYR A 74 -6.42 1.79 5.78
N ARG A 75 -7.14 0.69 5.53
CA ARG A 75 -7.82 0.43 4.23
C ARG A 75 -8.87 1.49 3.86
N LYS A 76 -9.48 2.20 4.81
CA LYS A 76 -10.47 3.24 4.52
C LYS A 76 -9.84 4.41 3.75
N LYS A 77 -8.61 4.79 4.15
CA LYS A 77 -7.86 5.93 3.58
C LYS A 77 -6.85 5.53 2.50
N TYR A 78 -6.64 4.24 2.24
CA TYR A 78 -5.56 3.74 1.39
C TYR A 78 -4.15 4.07 1.91
N VAL A 79 -3.98 4.00 3.23
CA VAL A 79 -2.76 4.42 3.93
C VAL A 79 -2.17 3.26 4.73
N ILE A 80 -0.83 3.21 4.81
CA ILE A 80 -0.07 2.25 5.62
C ILE A 80 0.81 3.05 6.57
N TYR A 81 0.68 2.78 7.87
CA TYR A 81 1.54 3.38 8.89
C TYR A 81 2.71 2.44 9.18
N ILE A 82 3.91 3.00 9.08
CA ILE A 82 5.18 2.30 9.23
C ILE A 82 5.86 2.82 10.50
N GLU A 83 6.49 1.92 11.24
CA GLU A 83 7.30 2.25 12.40
C GLU A 83 8.40 3.26 12.02
N ARG A 84 8.69 4.22 12.91
CA ARG A 84 9.67 5.30 12.72
C ARG A 84 9.33 6.35 11.64
N ILE A 85 8.30 6.12 10.81
CA ILE A 85 7.82 7.15 9.87
C ILE A 85 6.75 7.99 10.55
N GLN A 86 7.21 9.01 11.28
CA GLN A 86 6.38 9.92 12.06
C GLN A 86 6.73 11.38 11.75
N ARG A 87 5.78 12.27 12.05
CA ARG A 87 5.95 13.72 12.05
C ARG A 87 5.61 14.25 13.43
N GLU A 88 6.42 15.18 13.91
CA GLU A 88 6.17 15.91 15.15
C GLU A 88 5.18 17.06 14.91
N LYS A 89 4.24 17.23 15.83
CA LYS A 89 3.28 18.34 15.85
C LYS A 89 3.84 19.48 16.70
N ALA A 90 3.27 20.69 16.53
CA ALA A 90 3.66 21.86 17.32
C ALA A 90 3.48 21.68 18.85
N ASN A 91 2.65 20.72 19.27
CA ASN A 91 2.44 20.38 20.68
C ASN A 91 3.36 19.26 21.21
N GLY A 92 4.42 18.89 20.48
CA GLY A 92 5.38 17.84 20.87
C GLY A 92 4.89 16.40 20.70
N ALA A 93 3.64 16.18 20.29
CA ALA A 93 3.13 14.83 20.03
C ALA A 93 3.56 14.33 18.64
N THR A 94 3.86 13.04 18.51
CA THR A 94 4.17 12.42 17.22
C THR A 94 2.91 11.83 16.57
N ALA A 95 2.86 11.86 15.24
CA ALA A 95 1.82 11.22 14.45
C ALA A 95 2.44 10.49 13.27
N TYR A 96 1.93 9.29 12.96
CA TYR A 96 2.36 8.56 11.77
C TYR A 96 2.00 9.32 10.51
N VAL A 97 2.91 9.29 9.54
CA VAL A 97 2.68 9.92 8.25
C VAL A 97 1.83 9.01 7.38
N GLY A 98 0.74 9.55 6.84
CA GLY A 98 -0.09 8.86 5.88
C GLY A 98 -1.36 9.60 5.50
#